data_AF-A0A1J5U4Y2-F1
#
_entry.id   AF-A0A1J5U4Y2-F1
#
_cell.length_a   1.000
_cell.length_b   1.000
_cell.length_c   1.000
_cell.angle_alpha   90.00
_cell.angle_beta   90.00
_cell.angle_gamma   90.00
#
_symmetry.space_group_name_H-M   'P 1'
#
loop_
_entity.id
_entity.type
_entity.pdbx_description
1 polymer ?
#
loop_
_entity_poly.entity_id
_entity_poly.type
_entity_poly.pdbx_seq_one_letter_code
_entity_poly.pdbx_strand_id
1 'polypeptide(L)'
;MVQIPEAVDENSETFKAGYKNIAEISKERLRRAIKKHDLKAGFKVFSLAPTNYNITKSYDSDDMKALLELEKLSTKKPLIDNFNPINLVYEIILKQGFSLNAKIEHKDDFYLIKDNELDRKLAITLQNPINTKQIESLKLTTDDILVCLDKSLTDTQKVNFLRNFNLRVI
;
A
#
# COMPACT_ATOMS: atom_id res chain seq x y z
N MET A 1 3.26 -6.26 -16.94
CA MET A 1 4.68 -6.38 -17.33
C MET A 1 5.51 -6.25 -16.07
N VAL A 2 6.51 -7.10 -15.88
CA VAL A 2 7.50 -7.00 -14.80
C VAL A 2 8.87 -7.02 -15.45
N GLN A 3 9.77 -6.16 -14.99
CA GLN A 3 11.14 -6.06 -15.52
C GLN A 3 12.11 -5.85 -14.37
N ILE A 4 13.15 -6.68 -14.31
CA ILE A 4 14.25 -6.51 -13.36
C ILE A 4 15.07 -5.28 -13.78
N PRO A 5 15.43 -4.37 -12.85
CA PRO A 5 16.24 -3.19 -13.13
C PRO A 5 17.73 -3.56 -13.25
N GLU A 6 18.06 -4.49 -14.14
CA GLU A 6 19.42 -4.91 -14.43
C GLU A 6 20.22 -3.75 -15.03
N ALA A 7 21.40 -3.48 -14.47
CA ALA A 7 22.28 -2.42 -14.94
C ALA A 7 22.72 -2.68 -16.38
N VAL A 8 22.78 -1.64 -17.19
CA VAL A 8 23.35 -1.75 -18.54
C VAL A 8 24.86 -1.54 -18.47
N ASP A 9 25.60 -2.13 -19.41
CA ASP A 9 27.04 -1.87 -19.56
C ASP A 9 27.30 -0.37 -19.79
N GLU A 10 28.18 0.22 -18.99
CA GLU A 10 28.55 1.64 -19.02
C GLU A 10 29.16 2.05 -20.38
N ASN A 11 29.77 1.10 -21.10
CA ASN A 11 30.35 1.36 -22.43
C ASN A 11 29.32 1.30 -23.57
N SER A 12 28.11 0.81 -23.30
CA SER A 12 27.07 0.62 -24.31
C SER A 12 26.49 1.95 -24.82
N GLU A 13 25.96 1.93 -26.05
CA GLU A 13 25.23 3.07 -26.61
C GLU A 13 24.00 3.44 -25.77
N THR A 14 23.37 2.43 -25.16
CA THR A 14 22.21 2.58 -24.29
C THR A 14 22.52 3.39 -23.03
N PHE A 15 23.67 3.13 -22.41
CA PHE A 15 24.14 3.92 -21.27
C PHE A 15 24.48 5.35 -21.69
N LYS A 16 25.17 5.52 -22.83
CA LYS A 16 25.45 6.85 -23.42
C LYS A 16 24.18 7.64 -23.73
N ALA A 17 23.09 6.96 -24.07
CA ALA A 17 21.77 7.55 -24.28
C ALA A 17 21.02 7.92 -22.97
N GLY A 18 21.64 7.70 -21.80
CA GLY A 18 21.13 8.11 -20.48
C GLY A 18 20.32 7.05 -19.74
N TYR A 19 20.19 5.83 -20.26
CA TYR A 19 19.46 4.75 -19.58
C TYR A 19 20.39 3.97 -18.67
N LYS A 20 20.07 3.92 -17.37
CA LYS A 20 20.91 3.25 -16.36
C LYS A 20 20.64 1.75 -16.23
N ASN A 21 19.45 1.29 -16.58
CA ASN A 21 19.04 -0.11 -16.43
C ASN A 21 17.99 -0.50 -17.47
N ILE A 22 17.77 -1.80 -17.64
CA ILE A 22 16.82 -2.35 -18.62
C ILE A 22 15.38 -1.90 -18.34
N ALA A 23 14.99 -1.68 -17.08
CA ALA A 23 13.66 -1.21 -16.74
C ALA A 23 13.39 0.22 -17.26
N GLU A 24 14.39 1.12 -17.27
CA GLU A 24 14.26 2.45 -17.90
C GLU A 24 13.99 2.36 -19.39
N ILE A 25 14.71 1.47 -20.10
CA ILE A 25 14.51 1.23 -21.53
C ILE A 25 13.08 0.72 -21.78
N SER A 26 12.63 -0.25 -21.00
CA SER A 26 11.29 -0.83 -21.12
C SER A 26 10.18 0.21 -20.88
N LYS A 27 10.34 1.08 -19.88
CA LYS A 27 9.42 2.20 -19.64
C LYS A 27 9.37 3.14 -20.84
N GLU A 28 10.53 3.51 -21.37
CA GLU A 28 10.60 4.43 -22.51
C GLU A 28 10.03 3.82 -23.79
N ARG A 29 10.28 2.54 -24.05
CA ARG A 29 9.69 1.80 -25.16
C ARG A 29 8.15 1.85 -25.10
N LEU A 30 7.56 1.65 -23.92
CA LEU A 30 6.12 1.74 -23.73
C LEU A 30 5.60 3.16 -23.99
N ARG A 31 6.27 4.21 -23.47
CA ARG A 31 5.89 5.61 -23.73
C ARG A 31 5.89 5.94 -25.22
N ARG A 32 6.95 5.54 -25.93
CA ARG A 32 7.07 5.76 -27.38
C ARG A 32 6.02 5.00 -28.17
N ALA A 33 5.70 3.77 -27.78
CA ALA A 33 4.64 2.97 -28.42
C ALA A 33 3.26 3.64 -28.24
N ILE A 34 2.92 4.06 -27.02
CA ILE A 34 1.67 4.78 -26.73
C ILE A 34 1.57 6.05 -27.59
N LYS A 35 2.63 6.86 -27.63
CA LYS A 35 2.67 8.09 -28.43
C LYS A 35 2.57 7.83 -29.93
N LYS A 36 3.28 6.81 -30.44
CA LYS A 36 3.30 6.48 -31.87
C LYS A 36 1.93 6.02 -32.37
N HIS A 37 1.17 5.32 -31.54
CA HIS A 37 -0.14 4.80 -31.87
C HIS A 37 -1.30 5.71 -31.39
N ASP A 38 -1.00 6.92 -30.92
CA ASP A 38 -1.95 7.90 -30.36
C ASP A 38 -2.96 7.29 -29.37
N LEU A 39 -2.47 6.37 -28.53
CA LEU A 39 -3.31 5.74 -27.52
C LEU A 39 -3.57 6.76 -26.40
N LYS A 40 -4.84 7.07 -26.13
CA LYS A 40 -5.28 7.88 -24.97
C LYS A 40 -5.18 7.08 -23.67
N ALA A 41 -4.04 6.44 -23.45
CA ALA A 41 -3.77 5.55 -22.33
C ALA A 41 -2.48 5.96 -21.62
N GLY A 42 -2.40 5.63 -20.35
CA GLY A 42 -1.20 5.75 -19.53
C GLY A 42 -0.92 4.45 -18.80
N PHE A 43 0.19 4.41 -18.08
CA PHE A 43 0.51 3.30 -17.20
C PHE A 43 1.12 3.81 -15.90
N LYS A 44 0.87 3.09 -14.82
CA LYS A 44 1.56 3.30 -13.54
C LYS A 44 2.85 2.50 -13.53
N VAL A 45 3.87 3.01 -12.84
CA VAL A 45 5.14 2.33 -12.63
C VAL A 45 5.32 2.13 -11.15
N PHE A 46 5.63 0.89 -10.76
CA PHE A 46 5.92 0.52 -9.38
C PHE A 46 7.30 -0.14 -9.32
N SER A 47 7.97 0.02 -8.19
CA SER A 47 9.21 -0.67 -7.86
C SER A 47 9.03 -1.43 -6.55
N LEU A 48 9.73 -2.55 -6.39
CA LEU A 48 9.77 -3.26 -5.12
C LEU A 48 10.51 -2.41 -4.09
N ALA A 49 9.98 -2.37 -2.89
CA ALA A 49 10.57 -1.71 -1.72
C ALA A 49 10.35 -2.59 -0.49
N PRO A 50 11.16 -2.43 0.58
CA PRO A 50 10.87 -3.02 1.87
C PRO A 50 9.47 -2.65 2.36
N THR A 51 8.87 -3.53 3.17
CA THR A 51 7.54 -3.30 3.77
C THR A 51 7.51 -2.05 4.63
N ASN A 52 6.35 -1.38 4.69
CA ASN A 52 6.12 -0.26 5.61
C ASN A 52 5.74 -0.75 7.02
N TYR A 53 5.52 -2.05 7.20
CA TYR A 53 5.26 -2.66 8.49
C TYR A 53 6.56 -2.94 9.22
N ASN A 54 6.54 -2.73 10.53
CA ASN A 54 7.61 -3.14 11.43
C ASN A 54 7.50 -4.65 11.67
N ILE A 55 7.96 -5.44 10.71
CA ILE A 55 7.99 -6.90 10.82
C ILE A 55 9.28 -7.30 11.51
N THR A 56 9.18 -7.97 12.66
CA THR A 56 10.31 -8.65 13.29
C THR A 56 10.85 -9.71 12.34
N LYS A 57 12.08 -9.53 11.88
CA LYS A 57 12.82 -10.60 11.21
C LYS A 57 13.00 -11.73 12.22
N SER A 58 12.78 -12.98 11.78
CA SER A 58 13.01 -14.18 12.57
C SER A 58 14.36 -14.08 13.27
N TYR A 59 14.33 -14.10 14.60
CA TYR A 59 15.51 -13.99 15.42
C TYR A 59 16.03 -15.41 15.67
N ASP A 60 17.19 -15.75 15.10
CA ASP A 60 17.82 -17.08 15.19
C ASP A 60 18.57 -17.29 16.53
N SER A 61 18.08 -16.73 17.64
CA SER A 61 18.72 -16.93 18.95
C SER A 61 17.71 -17.42 19.98
N ASP A 62 18.15 -18.35 20.83
CA ASP A 62 17.40 -18.90 21.97
C ASP A 62 17.06 -17.87 23.09
N ASP A 63 17.36 -16.59 22.92
CA ASP A 63 17.03 -15.55 23.91
C ASP A 63 15.54 -15.12 23.83
N MET A 64 14.72 -15.83 24.58
CA MET A 64 13.28 -15.56 24.71
C MET A 64 12.94 -14.16 25.21
N LYS A 65 13.84 -13.49 25.97
CA LYS A 65 13.57 -12.13 26.46
C LYS A 65 13.67 -11.09 25.35
N ALA A 66 14.72 -11.20 24.53
CA ALA A 66 14.91 -10.33 23.37
C ALA A 66 13.75 -10.49 22.37
N LEU A 67 13.30 -11.72 22.13
CA LEU A 67 12.15 -12.00 21.26
C LEU A 67 10.85 -11.35 21.78
N LEU A 68 10.58 -11.46 23.09
CA LEU A 68 9.40 -10.86 23.71
C LEU A 68 9.42 -9.33 23.65
N GLU A 69 10.58 -8.69 23.84
CA GLU A 69 10.70 -7.24 23.72
C GLU A 69 10.48 -6.75 22.28
N LEU A 70 11.00 -7.49 21.30
CA LEU A 70 10.79 -7.21 19.88
C LEU A 70 9.31 -7.37 19.47
N GLU A 71 8.63 -8.40 19.93
CA GLU A 71 7.19 -8.62 19.67
C GLU A 71 6.35 -7.48 20.29
N LYS A 72 6.67 -7.08 21.52
CA LYS A 72 6.02 -5.93 22.19
C LYS A 72 6.25 -4.63 21.42
N LEU A 73 7.46 -4.42 20.89
CA LEU A 73 7.78 -3.23 20.10
C LEU A 73 6.97 -3.18 18.81
N SER A 74 6.87 -4.31 18.12
CA SER A 74 6.10 -4.44 16.87
C SER A 74 4.61 -4.19 17.08
N THR A 75 4.07 -4.66 18.21
CA THR A 75 2.68 -4.41 18.60
C THR A 75 2.44 -2.94 18.92
N LYS A 76 3.38 -2.26 19.61
CA LYS A 76 3.24 -0.83 19.94
C LYS A 76 3.48 0.09 18.74
N LYS A 77 4.32 -0.35 17.81
CA LYS A 77 4.77 0.42 16.66
C LYS A 77 4.73 -0.45 15.41
N PRO A 78 3.53 -0.67 14.84
CA PRO A 78 3.33 -1.58 13.72
C PRO A 78 3.86 -1.05 12.39
N LEU A 79 4.15 0.25 12.29
CA LEU A 79 4.65 0.92 11.09
C LEU A 79 6.04 1.48 11.35
N ILE A 80 6.87 1.50 10.30
CA ILE A 80 8.18 2.17 10.33
C ILE A 80 8.02 3.69 10.52
N ASP A 81 9.07 4.38 10.94
CA ASP A 81 9.05 5.85 11.02
C ASP A 81 9.12 6.49 9.63
N ASN A 82 8.50 7.67 9.48
CA ASN A 82 8.61 8.52 8.29
C ASN A 82 8.27 7.81 6.96
N PHE A 83 7.40 6.79 7.00
CA PHE A 83 6.92 6.14 5.78
C PHE A 83 6.10 7.11 4.93
N ASN A 84 6.08 6.87 3.62
CA ASN A 84 5.19 7.59 2.73
C ASN A 84 3.77 6.97 2.81
N PRO A 85 2.73 7.71 3.22
CA PRO A 85 1.38 7.18 3.36
C PRO A 85 0.85 6.46 2.12
N ILE A 86 1.16 6.98 0.92
CA ILE A 86 0.67 6.36 -0.31
C ILE A 86 1.30 4.98 -0.56
N ASN A 87 2.54 4.75 -0.12
CA ASN A 87 3.21 3.46 -0.27
C ASN A 87 2.55 2.42 0.63
N LEU A 88 2.22 2.80 1.87
CA LEU A 88 1.46 1.93 2.79
C LEU A 88 0.06 1.64 2.23
N VAL A 89 -0.62 2.64 1.66
CA VAL A 89 -1.92 2.44 1.01
C VAL A 89 -1.82 1.42 -0.13
N TYR A 90 -0.84 1.52 -1.03
CA TYR A 90 -0.64 0.52 -2.08
C TYR A 90 -0.28 -0.87 -1.54
N GLU A 91 0.50 -0.95 -0.46
CA GLU A 91 0.80 -2.21 0.21
C GLU A 91 -0.46 -2.86 0.81
N ILE A 92 -1.34 -2.06 1.43
CA ILE A 92 -2.63 -2.52 1.96
C ILE A 92 -3.56 -2.95 0.83
N ILE A 93 -3.67 -2.18 -0.27
CA ILE A 93 -4.46 -2.52 -1.46
C ILE A 93 -4.10 -3.94 -1.93
N LEU A 94 -2.81 -4.23 -2.09
CA LEU A 94 -2.33 -5.54 -2.52
C LEU A 94 -2.63 -6.64 -1.48
N LYS A 95 -2.38 -6.38 -0.19
CA LYS A 95 -2.65 -7.34 0.90
C LYS A 95 -4.13 -7.70 1.03
N GLN A 96 -5.04 -6.77 0.70
CA GLN A 96 -6.49 -7.00 0.70
C GLN A 96 -7.02 -7.59 -0.62
N GLY A 97 -6.13 -7.84 -1.59
CA GLY A 97 -6.47 -8.45 -2.87
C GLY A 97 -7.13 -7.50 -3.87
N PHE A 98 -6.89 -6.19 -3.75
CA PHE A 98 -7.37 -5.18 -4.71
C PHE A 98 -6.36 -4.99 -5.85
N SER A 99 -6.85 -4.58 -7.02
CA SER A 99 -6.03 -4.30 -8.20
C SER A 99 -5.17 -3.02 -8.02
N LEU A 100 -3.97 -2.99 -8.59
CA LEU A 100 -3.14 -1.77 -8.67
C LEU A 100 -3.78 -0.67 -9.54
N ASN A 101 -4.76 -1.05 -10.38
CA ASN A 101 -5.56 -0.13 -11.17
C ASN A 101 -6.76 0.42 -10.41
N ALA A 102 -7.04 -0.07 -9.19
CA ALA A 102 -8.12 0.46 -8.36
C ALA A 102 -7.99 1.98 -8.21
N LYS A 103 -9.14 2.65 -8.21
CA LYS A 103 -9.21 4.10 -8.10
C LYS A 103 -9.04 4.47 -6.64
N ILE A 104 -8.07 5.35 -6.36
CA ILE A 104 -7.80 5.87 -5.02
C ILE A 104 -8.28 7.32 -4.99
N GLU A 105 -9.17 7.64 -4.06
CA GLU A 105 -9.64 9.00 -3.78
C GLU A 105 -9.27 9.34 -2.34
N HIS A 106 -8.56 10.45 -2.13
CA HIS A 106 -8.29 10.95 -0.78
C HIS A 106 -9.37 11.95 -0.40
N LYS A 107 -10.13 11.64 0.65
CA LYS A 107 -11.19 12.50 1.17
C LYS A 107 -11.05 12.60 2.68
N ASP A 108 -10.86 13.83 3.15
CA ASP A 108 -10.59 14.13 4.56
C ASP A 108 -9.41 13.30 5.09
N ASP A 109 -9.65 12.42 6.07
CA ASP A 109 -8.66 11.56 6.72
C ASP A 109 -8.66 10.12 6.19
N PHE A 110 -9.33 9.89 5.04
CA PHE A 110 -9.53 8.57 4.46
C PHE A 110 -9.02 8.48 3.02
N TYR A 111 -8.39 7.35 2.73
CA TYR A 111 -8.19 6.86 1.37
C TYR A 111 -9.34 5.91 1.04
N LEU A 112 -10.10 6.25 0.01
CA LEU A 112 -11.20 5.44 -0.51
C LEU A 112 -10.74 4.77 -1.80
N ILE A 113 -10.70 3.45 -1.76
CA ILE A 113 -10.27 2.60 -2.85
C ILE A 113 -11.50 1.91 -3.42
N LYS A 114 -11.71 2.06 -4.73
CA LYS A 114 -12.77 1.37 -5.46
C LYS A 114 -12.13 0.52 -6.55
N ASP A 115 -12.36 -0.78 -6.47
CA ASP A 115 -12.00 -1.70 -7.54
C ASP A 115 -13.21 -1.91 -8.45
N ASN A 116 -13.17 -1.31 -9.63
CA ASN A 116 -14.27 -1.40 -10.59
C ASN A 116 -14.40 -2.80 -11.20
N GLU A 117 -13.35 -3.62 -11.17
CA GLU A 117 -13.37 -4.98 -11.72
C GLU A 117 -14.04 -5.95 -10.75
N LEU A 118 -13.83 -5.75 -9.44
CA LEU A 118 -14.34 -6.63 -8.38
C LEU A 118 -15.61 -6.10 -7.70
N ASP A 119 -16.03 -4.86 -8.01
CA ASP A 119 -17.11 -4.13 -7.33
C ASP A 119 -16.97 -4.12 -5.80
N ARG A 120 -15.73 -3.90 -5.32
CA ARG A 120 -15.38 -3.88 -3.89
C ARG A 120 -14.87 -2.51 -3.49
N LYS A 121 -15.12 -2.12 -2.24
CA LYS A 121 -14.58 -0.90 -1.66
C LYS A 121 -13.70 -1.20 -0.45
N LEU A 122 -12.68 -0.37 -0.31
CA LEU A 122 -11.75 -0.39 0.80
C LEU A 122 -11.56 1.05 1.28
N ALA A 123 -11.81 1.29 2.56
CA ALA A 123 -11.49 2.54 3.21
C ALA A 123 -10.26 2.33 4.10
N ILE A 124 -9.28 3.22 4.01
CA ILE A 124 -8.07 3.19 4.85
C ILE A 124 -7.96 4.53 5.56
N THR A 125 -7.78 4.50 6.88
CA THR A 125 -7.40 5.69 7.64
C THR A 125 -6.17 5.41 8.49
N LEU A 126 -5.25 6.38 8.50
CA LEU A 126 -4.04 6.36 9.32
C LEU A 126 -4.14 7.36 10.48
N GLN A 127 -5.31 7.99 10.66
CA GLN A 127 -5.56 8.99 11.67
C GLN A 127 -5.74 8.34 13.04
N ASN A 128 -5.31 9.04 14.08
CA ASN A 128 -5.52 8.63 15.47
C ASN A 128 -5.84 9.88 16.33
N PRO A 129 -7.03 9.97 16.96
CA PRO A 129 -8.14 9.00 16.99
C PRO A 129 -9.03 9.07 15.74
N ILE A 130 -9.83 8.02 15.51
CA ILE A 130 -10.82 7.99 14.42
C ILE A 130 -12.09 8.77 14.78
N ASN A 131 -12.58 9.56 13.81
CA ASN A 131 -13.87 10.25 13.91
C ASN A 131 -15.01 9.38 13.36
N THR A 132 -15.87 8.88 14.25
CA THR A 132 -17.01 8.02 13.90
C THR A 132 -17.98 8.66 12.91
N LYS A 133 -18.19 9.98 13.00
CA LYS A 133 -19.11 10.70 12.10
C LYS A 133 -18.63 10.70 10.65
N GLN A 134 -17.31 10.72 10.43
CA GLN A 134 -16.73 10.63 9.09
C GLN A 134 -17.01 9.24 8.50
N ILE A 135 -16.88 8.16 9.28
CA ILE A 135 -17.14 6.78 8.81
C ILE A 135 -18.59 6.61 8.36
N GLU A 136 -19.55 7.13 9.13
CA GLU A 136 -20.97 7.08 8.75
C GLU A 136 -21.24 7.79 7.41
N SER A 137 -20.50 8.86 7.12
CA SER A 137 -20.59 9.58 5.85
C SER A 137 -20.03 8.81 4.65
N LEU A 138 -19.18 7.81 4.88
CA LEU A 138 -18.59 6.97 3.83
C LEU A 138 -19.59 5.96 3.25
N LYS A 139 -20.71 5.71 3.94
CA LYS A 139 -21.76 4.76 3.53
C LYS A 139 -21.19 3.38 3.17
N LEU A 140 -20.26 2.90 3.99
CA LEU A 140 -19.71 1.56 3.88
C LEU A 140 -20.78 0.51 4.22
N THR A 141 -20.71 -0.65 3.59
CA THR A 141 -21.57 -1.80 3.88
C THR A 141 -20.79 -2.90 4.62
N THR A 142 -21.47 -3.98 5.01
CA THR A 142 -20.86 -5.14 5.67
C THR A 142 -19.82 -5.86 4.81
N ASP A 143 -19.91 -5.72 3.48
CA ASP A 143 -18.98 -6.33 2.53
C ASP A 143 -17.74 -5.45 2.28
N ASP A 144 -17.83 -4.17 2.63
CA ASP A 144 -16.73 -3.22 2.47
C ASP A 144 -15.69 -3.40 3.59
N ILE A 145 -14.42 -3.18 3.24
CA ILE A 145 -13.30 -3.33 4.17
C ILE A 145 -12.91 -1.97 4.73
N LEU A 146 -12.76 -1.90 6.05
CA LEU A 146 -12.20 -0.74 6.74
C LEU A 146 -10.86 -1.13 7.37
N VAL A 147 -9.78 -0.49 6.92
CA VAL A 147 -8.43 -0.65 7.50
C VAL A 147 -8.08 0.57 8.34
N CYS A 148 -7.64 0.35 9.57
CA CYS A 148 -7.18 1.43 10.45
C CYS A 148 -6.17 0.96 11.50
N LEU A 149 -5.52 1.92 12.18
CA LEU A 149 -4.59 1.62 13.26
C LEU A 149 -5.33 1.08 14.49
N ASP A 150 -4.87 0.00 15.11
CA ASP A 150 -5.55 -0.57 16.29
C ASP A 150 -5.69 0.45 17.43
N LYS A 151 -4.63 1.25 17.63
CA LYS A 151 -4.58 2.33 18.63
C LYS A 151 -5.55 3.50 18.38
N SER A 152 -6.14 3.57 17.18
CA SER A 152 -7.08 4.64 16.81
C SER A 152 -8.53 4.38 17.22
N LEU A 153 -8.81 3.17 17.71
CA LEU A 153 -10.13 2.71 18.08
C LEU A 153 -10.25 2.50 19.59
N THR A 154 -11.37 2.95 20.16
CA THR A 154 -11.82 2.51 21.48
C THR A 154 -12.45 1.11 21.42
N ASP A 155 -12.54 0.40 22.55
CA ASP A 155 -13.17 -0.93 22.60
C ASP A 155 -14.62 -0.93 22.10
N THR A 156 -15.37 0.13 22.42
CA THR A 156 -16.73 0.33 21.93
C THR A 156 -16.76 0.51 20.41
N GLN A 157 -15.83 1.29 19.84
CA GLN A 157 -15.74 1.47 18.39
C GLN A 157 -15.35 0.17 17.68
N LYS A 158 -14.41 -0.62 18.23
CA LYS A 158 -14.02 -1.92 17.66
C LYS A 158 -15.23 -2.85 17.53
N VAL A 159 -16.01 -3.01 18.60
CA VAL A 159 -17.20 -3.88 18.59
C VAL A 159 -18.25 -3.37 17.60
N ASN A 160 -18.51 -2.07 17.56
CA ASN A 160 -19.49 -1.50 16.64
C ASN A 160 -19.06 -1.64 15.17
N PHE A 161 -17.78 -1.39 14.86
CA PHE A 161 -17.28 -1.48 13.49
C PHE A 161 -17.20 -2.91 12.99
N LEU A 162 -16.82 -3.88 13.84
CA LEU A 162 -16.83 -5.31 13.49
C LEU A 162 -18.23 -5.84 13.15
N ARG A 163 -19.30 -5.24 13.68
CA ARG A 163 -20.68 -5.60 13.37
C ARG A 163 -21.16 -5.03 12.03
N ASN A 164 -20.61 -3.89 11.63
CA ASN A 164 -21.11 -3.12 10.49
C ASN A 164 -20.23 -3.26 9.24
N PHE A 165 -18.94 -3.62 9.40
CA PHE A 165 -17.94 -3.64 8.33
C PHE A 165 -16.96 -4.79 8.52
N ASN A 166 -16.22 -5.14 7.46
CA ASN A 166 -15.06 -6.01 7.55
C ASN A 166 -13.85 -5.21 8.08
N LEU A 167 -13.77 -5.06 9.40
CA LEU A 167 -12.71 -4.31 10.06
C LEU A 167 -11.37 -5.06 10.04
N ARG A 168 -10.32 -4.39 9.59
CA ARG A 168 -8.93 -4.84 9.63
C ARG A 168 -8.10 -3.83 10.39
N VAL A 169 -7.48 -4.26 11.48
CA VAL A 169 -6.58 -3.39 12.25
C VAL A 169 -5.13 -3.66 11.88
N ILE A 170 -4.35 -2.58 11.85
CA ILE A 170 -2.91 -2.58 11.62
C ILE A 170 -2.17 -1.96 12.80
#